data_AF-A0AAN6EFC6-F1
#
_entry.id   AF-A0AAN6EFC6-F1
#
_cell.length_a   1.000
_cell.length_b   1.000
_cell.length_c   1.000
_cell.angle_alpha   90.00
_cell.angle_beta   90.00
_cell.angle_gamma   90.00
#
_symmetry.space_group_name_H-M   'P 1'
#
loop_
_entity.id
_entity.type
_entity.pdbx_description
1 polymer ?
#
loop_
_entity_poly.entity_id
_entity_poly.type
_entity_poly.pdbx_seq_one_letter_code
_entity_poly.pdbx_strand_id
1 'polypeptide(L)'
;MLWWGVGSAGAALITLVSGWPGFAGGLALGFYLGTVTRSILRAVALCPPGRTLFAGMLWYNILVLGHVWVVAYEFVPGGPLLRERTWLIVAATMLSLYSGVRAARSSLVSRPASAHDSPVARTHRHRARSVFWAAVVAGWAAMAVRLPAATRTPVPFHPEQRLITAAIWTVHFDLDNDMWLAENRIIEAVRDLQVDIMGFLESDTERIIMGGRDWTQRVAEELSYYVDYGPSPRKHTWGCAMISKFPIKKSTHHLLPSPVGELACAIHATLDVHGRDVDVIVSHNGQEENPLDRKLQTTELARIMRESQNPFIFTGYVVTKPHAKNYKILFDGGRMHDIDPTDSDRWCQYIGYRGVKRVGYARVSRGTITDTEIQVGKFAVPEPNEDISEWKPSYRRVNESHYAPEYHFPTIFRGKGVRGHFYHVFKEPRYFE
;
A
#
# COMPACT_ATOMS: atom_id res chain seq x y z
N MET A 1 -10.92 -31.81 -16.80
CA MET A 1 -11.99 -31.12 -16.06
C MET A 1 -11.70 -31.06 -14.59
N LEU A 2 -11.34 -32.18 -13.94
CA LEU A 2 -10.84 -32.19 -12.55
C LEU A 2 -9.73 -31.14 -12.29
N TRP A 3 -8.74 -31.05 -13.20
CA TRP A 3 -7.64 -30.09 -13.06
C TRP A 3 -8.07 -28.62 -13.14
N TRP A 4 -9.07 -28.30 -13.97
CA TRP A 4 -9.67 -26.97 -13.96
C TRP A 4 -10.40 -26.70 -12.64
N GLY A 5 -11.05 -27.70 -12.06
CA GLY A 5 -11.66 -27.60 -10.74
C GLY A 5 -10.66 -27.23 -9.64
N VAL A 6 -9.46 -27.80 -9.67
CA VAL A 6 -8.35 -27.43 -8.76
C VAL A 6 -7.94 -25.96 -8.97
N GLY A 7 -7.76 -25.54 -10.22
CA GLY A 7 -7.47 -24.14 -10.55
C GLY A 7 -8.55 -23.17 -10.07
N SER A 8 -9.83 -23.52 -10.26
CA SER A 8 -10.98 -22.72 -9.82
C SER A 8 -11.09 -22.65 -8.30
N ALA A 9 -10.80 -23.74 -7.59
CA ALA A 9 -10.71 -23.73 -6.13
C ALA A 9 -9.57 -22.80 -5.66
N GLY A 10 -8.40 -22.87 -6.31
CA GLY A 10 -7.30 -21.94 -6.06
C GLY A 10 -7.70 -20.48 -6.29
N ALA A 11 -8.40 -20.18 -7.39
CA ALA A 11 -8.92 -18.85 -7.70
C ALA A 11 -9.94 -18.34 -6.67
N ALA A 12 -10.81 -19.22 -6.18
CA ALA A 12 -11.75 -18.88 -5.11
C ALA A 12 -11.02 -18.60 -3.80
N LEU A 13 -10.05 -19.43 -3.42
CA LEU A 13 -9.27 -19.27 -2.20
C LEU A 13 -8.50 -17.94 -2.18
N ILE A 14 -7.74 -17.63 -3.23
CA ILE A 14 -7.00 -16.35 -3.30
C ILE A 14 -7.95 -15.15 -3.26
N THR A 15 -9.15 -15.26 -3.84
CA THR A 15 -10.13 -14.15 -3.87
C THR A 15 -10.90 -13.98 -2.56
N LEU A 16 -11.18 -15.07 -1.83
CA LEU A 16 -12.15 -15.08 -0.73
C LEU A 16 -11.55 -15.37 0.65
N VAL A 17 -10.35 -15.97 0.76
CA VAL A 17 -9.75 -16.37 2.06
C VAL A 17 -8.40 -15.71 2.33
N SER A 18 -8.24 -14.93 3.41
CA SER A 18 -7.01 -14.18 3.71
C SER A 18 -5.87 -15.07 4.25
N GLY A 19 -4.64 -14.56 4.21
CA GLY A 19 -3.46 -15.20 4.79
C GLY A 19 -2.96 -16.43 4.01
N TRP A 20 -2.33 -17.35 4.73
CA TRP A 20 -1.68 -18.54 4.15
C TRP A 20 -2.58 -19.42 3.25
N PRO A 21 -3.87 -19.66 3.58
CA PRO A 21 -4.74 -20.42 2.67
C PRO A 21 -4.99 -19.70 1.34
N GLY A 22 -5.14 -18.38 1.36
CA GLY A 22 -5.25 -17.57 0.14
C GLY A 22 -3.99 -17.62 -0.71
N PHE A 23 -2.82 -17.52 -0.06
CA PHE A 23 -1.51 -17.68 -0.71
C PHE A 23 -1.35 -19.06 -1.35
N ALA A 24 -1.67 -20.14 -0.62
CA ALA A 24 -1.64 -21.50 -1.16
C ALA A 24 -2.61 -21.69 -2.33
N GLY A 25 -3.80 -21.07 -2.27
CA GLY A 25 -4.75 -21.00 -3.38
C GLY A 25 -4.17 -20.31 -4.62
N GLY A 26 -3.46 -19.20 -4.40
CA GLY A 26 -2.72 -18.48 -5.45
C GLY A 26 -1.64 -19.34 -6.12
N LEU A 27 -0.86 -20.08 -5.33
CA LEU A 27 0.15 -21.03 -5.85
C LEU A 27 -0.51 -22.14 -6.69
N ALA A 28 -1.62 -22.71 -6.21
CA ALA A 28 -2.36 -23.72 -6.95
C ALA A 28 -2.90 -23.18 -8.28
N LEU A 29 -3.44 -21.95 -8.27
CA LEU A 29 -3.89 -21.26 -9.49
C LEU A 29 -2.71 -21.01 -10.45
N GLY A 30 -1.59 -20.47 -9.96
CA GLY A 30 -0.40 -20.21 -10.77
C GLY A 30 0.14 -21.49 -11.42
N PHE A 31 0.21 -22.58 -10.66
CA PHE A 31 0.61 -23.89 -11.19
C PHE A 31 -0.39 -24.40 -12.24
N TYR A 32 -1.70 -24.33 -11.98
CA TYR A 32 -2.73 -24.67 -12.96
C TYR A 32 -2.54 -23.89 -14.27
N LEU A 33 -2.43 -22.56 -14.19
CA LEU A 33 -2.22 -21.69 -15.35
C LEU A 33 -0.97 -22.09 -16.13
N GLY A 34 0.15 -22.31 -15.46
CA GLY A 34 1.40 -22.75 -16.08
C GLY A 34 1.25 -24.04 -16.88
N THR A 35 0.50 -25.01 -16.38
CA THR A 35 0.29 -26.29 -17.09
C THR A 35 -0.61 -26.18 -18.33
N VAL A 36 -1.61 -25.31 -18.32
CA VAL A 36 -2.58 -25.22 -19.43
C VAL A 36 -2.13 -24.27 -20.55
N THR A 37 -1.27 -23.30 -20.24
CA THR A 37 -0.78 -22.28 -21.18
C THR A 37 -0.27 -22.87 -22.49
N ARG A 38 0.58 -23.92 -22.45
CA ARG A 38 1.12 -24.54 -23.67
C ARG A 38 0.02 -25.10 -24.58
N SER A 39 -0.99 -25.73 -24.00
CA SER A 39 -2.11 -26.32 -24.76
C SER A 39 -2.97 -25.25 -25.40
N ILE A 40 -3.26 -24.17 -24.68
CA ILE A 40 -4.02 -23.03 -25.18
C ILE A 40 -3.25 -22.33 -26.31
N LEU A 41 -1.97 -22.01 -26.13
CA LEU A 41 -1.14 -21.36 -27.16
C LEU A 41 -1.06 -22.19 -28.45
N ARG A 42 -0.91 -23.51 -28.33
CA ARG A 42 -0.92 -24.42 -29.49
C ARG A 42 -2.26 -24.40 -30.22
N ALA A 43 -3.37 -24.35 -29.49
CA ALA A 43 -4.69 -24.29 -30.10
C ALA A 43 -4.93 -22.95 -30.79
N VAL A 44 -4.55 -21.85 -30.16
CA VAL A 44 -4.63 -20.49 -30.73
C VAL A 44 -3.82 -20.37 -32.02
N ALA A 45 -2.64 -21.00 -32.10
CA ALA A 45 -1.82 -21.02 -33.30
C ALA A 45 -2.49 -21.68 -34.52
N LEU A 46 -3.59 -22.41 -34.32
CA LEU A 46 -4.37 -23.03 -35.40
C LEU A 46 -5.53 -22.14 -35.89
N CYS A 47 -5.81 -21.05 -35.18
CA CYS A 47 -6.93 -20.16 -35.49
C CYS A 47 -6.48 -18.97 -36.36
N PRO A 48 -7.42 -18.30 -37.07
CA PRO A 48 -7.11 -17.10 -37.83
C PRO A 48 -6.53 -16.00 -36.91
N PRO A 49 -5.26 -15.57 -37.10
CA PRO A 49 -4.53 -14.80 -36.10
C PRO A 49 -5.19 -13.46 -35.79
N GLY A 50 -5.61 -12.70 -36.81
CA GLY A 50 -6.23 -11.38 -36.62
C GLY A 50 -7.53 -11.44 -35.81
N ARG A 51 -8.45 -12.34 -36.17
CA ARG A 51 -9.75 -12.47 -35.48
C ARG A 51 -9.57 -12.97 -34.04
N THR A 52 -8.71 -13.96 -33.84
CA THR A 52 -8.48 -14.55 -32.52
C THR A 52 -7.78 -13.58 -31.57
N LEU A 53 -6.74 -12.88 -32.04
CA LEU A 53 -6.04 -11.88 -31.22
C LEU A 53 -6.97 -10.70 -30.90
N PHE A 54 -7.74 -10.21 -31.87
CA PHE A 54 -8.70 -9.13 -31.63
C PHE A 54 -9.75 -9.51 -30.59
N ALA A 55 -10.43 -10.65 -30.77
CA ALA A 55 -11.48 -11.09 -29.84
C ALA A 55 -10.92 -11.40 -28.44
N GLY A 56 -9.76 -12.06 -28.37
CA GLY A 56 -9.09 -12.37 -27.12
C GLY A 56 -8.65 -11.12 -26.36
N MET A 57 -8.04 -10.15 -27.07
CA MET A 57 -7.61 -8.88 -26.48
C MET A 57 -8.80 -8.02 -26.04
N LEU A 58 -9.85 -7.94 -26.86
CA LEU A 58 -11.07 -7.22 -26.50
C LEU A 58 -11.70 -7.80 -25.22
N TRP A 59 -11.82 -9.13 -25.13
CA TRP A 59 -12.36 -9.78 -23.94
C TRP A 59 -11.46 -9.58 -22.71
N TYR A 60 -10.14 -9.70 -22.88
CA TYR A 60 -9.17 -9.39 -21.83
C TYR A 60 -9.33 -7.95 -21.32
N ASN A 61 -9.42 -6.98 -22.21
CA ASN A 61 -9.62 -5.57 -21.84
C ASN A 61 -10.93 -5.35 -21.09
N ILE A 62 -12.02 -6.04 -21.46
CA ILE A 62 -13.29 -6.01 -20.72
C ILE A 62 -13.10 -6.54 -19.29
N LEU A 63 -12.37 -7.66 -19.11
CA LEU A 63 -12.09 -8.21 -17.78
C LEU A 63 -11.20 -7.26 -16.95
N VAL A 64 -10.18 -6.66 -17.55
CA VAL A 64 -9.32 -5.65 -16.91
C VAL A 64 -10.13 -4.42 -16.50
N LEU A 65 -11.01 -3.93 -17.36
CA LEU A 65 -11.92 -2.82 -17.04
C LEU A 65 -12.86 -3.19 -15.88
N GLY A 66 -13.34 -4.45 -15.84
CA GLY A 66 -14.07 -4.97 -14.70
C GLY A 66 -13.29 -4.87 -13.38
N HIS A 67 -11.97 -5.05 -13.40
CA HIS A 67 -11.11 -4.86 -12.24
C HIS A 67 -10.94 -3.38 -11.82
N VAL A 68 -11.17 -2.41 -12.72
CA VAL A 68 -11.28 -0.99 -12.34
C VAL A 68 -12.60 -0.76 -11.59
N TRP A 69 -13.72 -1.29 -12.10
CA TRP A 69 -15.06 -1.07 -11.54
C TRP A 69 -15.24 -1.62 -10.13
N VAL A 70 -14.51 -2.67 -9.75
CA VAL A 70 -14.64 -3.26 -8.39
C VAL A 70 -14.07 -2.38 -7.28
N VAL A 71 -13.18 -1.44 -7.59
CA VAL A 71 -12.54 -0.53 -6.64
C VAL A 71 -12.97 0.92 -6.88
N ALA A 72 -13.01 1.36 -8.13
CA ALA A 72 -13.41 2.71 -8.51
C ALA A 72 -14.93 2.89 -8.65
N TYR A 73 -15.74 1.97 -8.09
CA TYR A 73 -17.20 1.93 -8.28
C TYR A 73 -17.91 3.24 -7.94
N GLU A 74 -17.32 4.04 -7.06
CA GLU A 74 -17.81 5.37 -6.65
C GLU A 74 -17.77 6.37 -7.81
N PHE A 75 -16.76 6.27 -8.66
CA PHE A 75 -16.36 7.31 -9.61
C PHE A 75 -16.70 6.96 -11.06
N VAL A 76 -17.18 5.74 -11.32
CA VAL A 76 -17.43 5.22 -12.67
C VAL A 76 -18.91 4.91 -12.92
N PRO A 77 -19.46 5.22 -14.11
CA PRO A 77 -20.84 4.90 -14.45
C PRO A 77 -21.15 3.40 -14.30
N GLY A 78 -22.24 3.07 -13.61
CA GLY A 78 -22.62 1.68 -13.34
C GLY A 78 -21.73 0.95 -12.33
N GLY A 79 -20.81 1.64 -11.67
CA GLY A 79 -19.92 1.10 -10.64
C GLY A 79 -20.60 0.26 -9.56
N PRO A 80 -21.76 0.67 -8.99
CA PRO A 80 -22.45 -0.11 -7.96
C PRO A 80 -22.77 -1.57 -8.35
N LEU A 81 -22.84 -1.89 -9.64
CA LEU A 81 -23.06 -3.26 -10.11
C LEU A 81 -21.92 -4.23 -9.76
N LEU A 82 -20.69 -3.71 -9.66
CA LEU A 82 -19.46 -4.47 -9.40
C LEU A 82 -18.78 -4.13 -8.07
N ARG A 83 -19.34 -3.20 -7.28
CA ARG A 83 -18.87 -2.89 -5.92
C ARG A 83 -18.61 -4.17 -5.12
N GLU A 84 -17.37 -4.36 -4.69
CA GLU A 84 -16.89 -5.49 -3.88
C GLU A 84 -17.04 -6.89 -4.55
N ARG A 85 -17.32 -6.95 -5.85
CA ARG A 85 -17.63 -8.20 -6.58
C ARG A 85 -16.51 -8.69 -7.48
N THR A 86 -15.26 -8.64 -7.02
CA THR A 86 -14.11 -9.21 -7.76
C THR A 86 -14.32 -10.68 -8.14
N TRP A 87 -15.04 -11.43 -7.31
CA TRP A 87 -15.36 -12.83 -7.60
C TRP A 87 -16.12 -13.03 -8.91
N LEU A 88 -16.93 -12.05 -9.37
CA LEU A 88 -17.61 -12.13 -10.67
C LEU A 88 -16.60 -12.11 -11.83
N ILE A 89 -15.62 -11.22 -11.76
CA ILE A 89 -14.57 -11.08 -12.79
C ILE A 89 -13.67 -12.33 -12.80
N VAL A 90 -13.32 -12.83 -11.62
CA VAL A 90 -12.55 -14.08 -11.48
C VAL A 90 -13.35 -15.29 -12.01
N ALA A 91 -14.65 -15.37 -11.73
CA ALA A 91 -15.51 -16.43 -12.26
C ALA A 91 -15.59 -16.38 -13.79
N ALA A 92 -15.81 -15.20 -14.38
CA ALA A 92 -15.81 -15.01 -15.83
C ALA A 92 -14.45 -15.41 -16.46
N THR A 93 -13.35 -15.08 -15.79
CA THR A 93 -12.00 -15.48 -16.20
C THR A 93 -11.84 -17.00 -16.19
N MET A 94 -12.24 -17.67 -15.10
CA MET A 94 -12.13 -19.13 -14.98
C MET A 94 -13.05 -19.86 -15.98
N LEU A 95 -14.24 -19.34 -16.27
CA LEU A 95 -15.13 -19.88 -17.31
C LEU A 95 -14.57 -19.71 -18.73
N SER A 96 -13.87 -18.60 -18.98
CA SER A 96 -13.16 -18.37 -20.24
C SER A 96 -12.01 -19.37 -20.41
N LEU A 97 -11.24 -19.59 -19.35
CA LEU A 97 -10.17 -20.60 -19.33
C LEU A 97 -10.72 -22.03 -19.50
N TYR A 98 -11.84 -22.36 -18.87
CA TYR A 98 -12.52 -23.65 -19.08
C TYR A 98 -12.82 -23.88 -20.57
N SER A 99 -13.43 -22.88 -21.21
CA SER A 99 -13.80 -22.93 -22.63
C SER A 99 -12.58 -23.06 -23.53
N GLY A 100 -11.52 -22.28 -23.26
CA GLY A 100 -10.25 -22.36 -23.99
C GLY A 100 -9.56 -23.71 -23.85
N VAL A 101 -9.50 -24.29 -22.64
CA VAL A 101 -8.91 -25.62 -22.42
C VAL A 101 -9.72 -26.72 -23.09
N ARG A 102 -11.06 -26.63 -23.08
CA ARG A 102 -11.93 -27.59 -23.74
C ARG A 102 -11.75 -27.54 -25.27
N ALA A 103 -11.71 -26.35 -25.85
CA ALA A 103 -11.46 -26.14 -27.27
C ALA A 103 -10.05 -26.62 -27.67
N ALA A 104 -9.03 -26.31 -26.86
CA ALA A 104 -7.68 -26.79 -27.09
C ALA A 104 -7.61 -28.33 -27.08
N ARG A 105 -8.28 -28.98 -26.12
CA ARG A 105 -8.35 -30.44 -26.06
C ARG A 105 -9.01 -31.01 -27.32
N SER A 106 -10.14 -30.47 -27.78
CA SER A 106 -10.79 -30.96 -29.00
C SER A 106 -9.89 -30.79 -30.23
N SER A 107 -9.28 -29.61 -30.41
CA SER A 107 -8.46 -29.32 -31.58
C SER A 107 -7.14 -30.10 -31.62
N LEU A 108 -6.56 -30.42 -30.47
CA LEU A 108 -5.31 -31.17 -30.36
C LEU A 108 -5.51 -32.69 -30.44
N VAL A 109 -6.67 -33.21 -30.01
CA VAL A 109 -7.00 -34.65 -30.12
C VAL A 109 -7.41 -35.02 -31.54
N SER A 110 -8.06 -34.12 -32.27
CA SER A 110 -8.49 -34.35 -33.67
C SER A 110 -7.35 -34.35 -34.70
N ARG A 111 -6.10 -34.09 -34.29
CA ARG A 111 -4.93 -34.18 -35.17
C ARG A 111 -4.04 -35.34 -34.74
N PRO A 112 -3.80 -36.36 -35.60
CA PRO A 112 -2.85 -37.40 -35.29
C PRO A 112 -1.48 -36.75 -35.10
N ALA A 113 -0.81 -37.08 -33.99
CA ALA A 113 0.55 -36.66 -33.77
C ALA A 113 1.44 -37.26 -34.86
N SER A 114 1.97 -36.44 -35.78
CA SER A 114 3.09 -36.84 -36.61
C SER A 114 4.34 -36.92 -35.71
N ALA A 115 4.44 -37.99 -34.93
CA ALA A 115 5.54 -38.23 -34.01
C ALA A 115 6.72 -38.84 -34.77
N HIS A 116 7.44 -38.02 -35.53
CA HIS A 116 8.86 -38.22 -35.70
C HIS A 116 9.56 -37.22 -34.77
N ASP A 117 9.84 -37.66 -33.54
CA ASP A 117 10.78 -36.95 -32.65
C ASP A 117 12.16 -37.07 -33.32
N SER A 118 12.53 -36.07 -34.12
CA SER A 118 13.84 -36.03 -34.74
C SER A 118 14.93 -35.93 -33.66
N PRO A 119 16.14 -36.47 -33.88
CA PRO A 119 17.25 -36.35 -32.95
C PRO A 119 17.54 -34.89 -32.57
N VAL A 120 17.31 -33.97 -33.52
CA VAL A 120 17.39 -32.52 -33.34
C VAL A 120 16.37 -32.04 -32.29
N ALA A 121 15.10 -32.43 -32.39
CA ALA A 121 14.07 -32.10 -31.41
C ALA A 121 14.38 -32.63 -30.00
N ARG A 122 15.03 -33.80 -29.89
CA ARG A 122 15.47 -34.38 -28.61
C ARG A 122 16.64 -33.58 -28.01
N THR A 123 17.62 -33.21 -28.81
CA THR A 123 18.77 -32.40 -28.37
C THR A 123 18.35 -30.99 -27.93
N HIS A 124 17.44 -30.33 -28.67
CA HIS A 124 16.85 -29.06 -28.24
C HIS A 124 16.07 -29.18 -26.93
N ARG A 125 15.37 -30.31 -26.70
CA ARG A 125 14.64 -30.57 -25.45
C ARG A 125 15.59 -30.76 -24.26
N HIS A 126 16.70 -31.49 -24.43
CA HIS A 126 17.72 -31.61 -23.39
C HIS A 126 18.37 -30.27 -23.07
N ARG A 127 18.79 -29.51 -24.09
CA ARG A 127 19.33 -28.14 -23.89
C ARG A 127 18.34 -27.22 -23.18
N ALA A 128 17.07 -27.21 -23.59
CA ALA A 128 16.03 -26.41 -22.94
C ALA A 128 15.82 -26.80 -21.47
N ARG A 129 15.88 -28.10 -21.13
CA ARG A 129 15.80 -28.57 -19.74
C ARG A 129 17.04 -28.17 -18.94
N SER A 130 18.23 -28.28 -19.52
CA SER A 130 19.47 -27.83 -18.88
C SER A 130 19.46 -26.33 -18.62
N VAL A 131 19.02 -25.52 -19.60
CA VAL A 131 18.85 -24.07 -19.46
C VAL A 131 17.81 -23.74 -18.38
N PHE A 132 16.68 -24.44 -18.37
CA PHE A 132 15.67 -24.27 -17.32
C PHE A 132 16.23 -24.53 -15.93
N TRP A 133 16.90 -25.66 -15.71
CA TRP A 133 17.50 -25.96 -14.41
C TRP A 133 18.65 -25.02 -14.05
N ALA A 134 19.46 -24.59 -15.02
CA ALA A 134 20.48 -23.57 -14.80
C ALA A 134 19.84 -22.24 -14.36
N ALA A 135 18.73 -21.82 -14.98
CA ALA A 135 17.98 -20.63 -14.60
C ALA A 135 17.36 -20.77 -13.19
N VAL A 136 16.84 -21.94 -12.83
CA VAL A 136 16.35 -22.23 -11.48
C VAL A 136 17.48 -22.09 -10.46
N VAL A 137 18.64 -22.72 -10.69
CA VAL A 137 19.81 -22.61 -9.80
C VAL A 137 20.30 -21.16 -9.71
N ALA A 138 20.38 -20.44 -10.83
CA ALA A 138 20.73 -19.03 -10.84
C ALA A 138 19.73 -18.17 -10.07
N GLY A 139 18.44 -18.46 -10.15
CA GLY A 139 17.39 -17.79 -9.37
C GLY A 139 17.55 -18.01 -7.87
N TRP A 140 17.80 -19.26 -7.43
CA TRP A 140 18.10 -19.56 -6.03
C TRP A 140 19.39 -18.89 -5.55
N ALA A 141 20.44 -18.88 -6.38
CA ALA A 141 21.70 -18.20 -6.06
C ALA A 141 21.50 -16.68 -5.91
N ALA A 142 20.75 -16.06 -6.82
CA ALA A 142 20.40 -14.64 -6.72
C ALA A 142 19.61 -14.33 -5.45
N MET A 143 18.66 -15.19 -5.07
CA MET A 143 17.93 -15.05 -3.81
C MET A 143 18.86 -15.17 -2.60
N ALA A 144 19.75 -16.16 -2.58
CA ALA A 144 20.75 -16.36 -1.52
C ALA A 144 21.68 -15.14 -1.34
N VAL A 145 22.09 -14.51 -2.44
CA VAL A 145 22.90 -13.27 -2.42
C VAL A 145 22.09 -12.08 -1.89
N ARG A 146 20.77 -12.03 -2.10
CA ARG A 146 19.90 -10.93 -1.63
C ARG A 146 19.44 -11.07 -0.16
N LEU A 147 19.47 -12.28 0.41
CA LEU A 147 19.04 -12.54 1.78
C LEU A 147 19.65 -11.58 2.85
N PRO A 148 20.95 -11.25 2.82
CA PRO A 148 21.55 -10.34 3.81
C PRO A 148 21.04 -8.89 3.76
N ALA A 149 20.49 -8.44 2.63
CA ALA A 149 19.86 -7.12 2.53
C ALA A 149 18.50 -7.08 3.25
N ALA A 150 17.79 -8.22 3.27
CA ALA A 150 16.48 -8.37 3.92
C ALA A 150 16.55 -8.58 5.44
N THR A 151 17.74 -8.77 6.03
CA THR A 151 17.92 -9.09 7.47
C THR A 151 18.52 -7.96 8.30
N ARG A 152 18.79 -6.78 7.71
CA ARG A 152 19.28 -5.63 8.47
C ARG A 152 18.17 -5.08 9.36
N THR A 153 18.42 -5.05 10.67
CA THR A 153 17.52 -4.37 11.62
C THR A 153 17.46 -2.88 11.28
N PRO A 154 16.28 -2.33 10.99
CA PRO A 154 16.10 -0.89 10.83
C PRO A 154 16.59 -0.11 12.05
N VAL A 155 17.22 1.04 11.81
CA VAL A 155 17.72 1.94 12.86
C VAL A 155 17.02 3.30 12.69
N PRO A 156 16.40 3.86 13.74
CA PRO A 156 15.80 5.18 13.70
C PRO A 156 16.86 6.28 13.57
N PHE A 157 16.47 7.46 13.10
CA PHE A 157 17.44 8.54 12.80
C PHE A 157 18.04 9.19 14.04
N HIS A 158 17.29 9.26 15.15
CA HIS A 158 17.70 9.96 16.38
C HIS A 158 17.36 9.14 17.64
N PRO A 159 17.98 7.96 17.84
CA PRO A 159 17.66 7.07 18.96
C PRO A 159 18.05 7.66 20.32
N GLU A 160 19.17 8.38 20.40
CA GLU A 160 19.69 8.92 21.66
C GLU A 160 18.75 9.96 22.29
N GLN A 161 18.11 10.78 21.46
CA GLN A 161 17.14 11.80 21.90
C GLN A 161 15.72 11.23 22.04
N ARG A 162 15.56 9.90 21.88
CA ARG A 162 14.26 9.19 21.90
C ARG A 162 13.23 9.82 20.96
N LEU A 163 13.69 10.27 19.78
CA LEU A 163 12.81 10.94 18.83
C LEU A 163 12.12 9.95 17.88
N ILE A 164 10.98 10.38 17.38
CA ILE A 164 10.24 9.81 16.26
C ILE A 164 9.90 10.93 15.29
N THR A 165 10.22 10.74 14.02
CA THR A 165 9.67 11.54 12.91
C THR A 165 8.59 10.73 12.21
N ALA A 166 7.34 11.17 12.30
CA ALA A 166 6.19 10.50 11.66
C ALA A 166 5.58 11.38 10.57
N ALA A 167 5.30 10.80 9.40
CA ALA A 167 4.79 11.53 8.25
C ALA A 167 3.67 10.77 7.52
N ILE A 168 2.93 11.53 6.71
CA ILE A 168 1.90 11.01 5.81
C ILE A 168 2.00 11.61 4.43
N TRP A 169 1.70 10.80 3.43
CA TRP A 169 1.64 11.22 2.04
C TRP A 169 0.73 10.31 1.20
N THR A 170 -0.19 10.90 0.46
CA THR A 170 -0.88 10.22 -0.64
C THR A 170 0.05 10.15 -1.86
N VAL A 171 0.29 8.96 -2.41
CA VAL A 171 1.31 8.69 -3.44
C VAL A 171 0.74 8.27 -4.80
N HIS A 172 -0.58 8.34 -5.00
CA HIS A 172 -1.25 8.08 -6.29
C HIS A 172 -0.75 6.80 -6.98
N PHE A 173 -0.66 5.70 -6.24
CA PHE A 173 -0.23 4.39 -6.75
C PHE A 173 1.17 4.42 -7.36
N ASP A 174 2.05 5.29 -6.85
CA ASP A 174 3.40 5.49 -7.37
C ASP A 174 3.42 6.05 -8.81
N LEU A 175 2.41 6.86 -9.16
CA LEU A 175 2.35 7.58 -10.42
C LEU A 175 2.41 9.08 -10.16
N ASP A 176 3.23 9.78 -10.93
CA ASP A 176 3.30 11.23 -10.87
C ASP A 176 2.20 11.92 -11.69
N ASN A 177 2.17 13.25 -11.66
CA ASN A 177 1.17 14.04 -12.38
C ASN A 177 1.20 13.85 -13.91
N ASP A 178 2.29 13.32 -14.46
CA ASP A 178 2.45 13.00 -15.88
C ASP A 178 2.26 11.48 -16.15
N MET A 179 1.79 10.72 -15.15
CA MET A 179 1.55 9.28 -15.16
C MET A 179 2.83 8.41 -15.32
N TRP A 180 3.98 8.95 -14.94
CA TRP A 180 5.23 8.18 -14.85
C TRP A 180 5.44 7.60 -13.46
N LEU A 181 6.16 6.48 -13.38
CA LEU A 181 6.56 5.90 -12.10
C LEU A 181 7.36 6.90 -11.27
N ALA A 182 7.00 7.05 -9.99
CA ALA A 182 7.60 8.01 -9.07
C ALA A 182 8.52 7.38 -8.01
N GLU A 183 8.71 6.06 -8.06
CA GLU A 183 9.18 5.25 -6.93
C GLU A 183 10.49 5.75 -6.34
N ASN A 184 11.49 5.95 -7.20
CA ASN A 184 12.80 6.43 -6.78
C ASN A 184 12.71 7.82 -6.12
N ARG A 185 11.86 8.71 -6.63
CA ARG A 185 11.68 10.04 -6.04
C ARG A 185 10.96 9.97 -4.69
N ILE A 186 9.98 9.07 -4.54
CA ILE A 186 9.32 8.83 -3.25
C ILE A 186 10.33 8.30 -2.22
N ILE A 187 11.13 7.29 -2.59
CA ILE A 187 12.18 6.72 -1.74
C ILE A 187 13.18 7.81 -1.33
N GLU A 188 13.64 8.62 -2.27
CA GLU A 188 14.56 9.72 -2.00
C GLU A 188 13.94 10.79 -1.09
N ALA A 189 12.67 11.15 -1.27
CA ALA A 189 11.98 12.12 -0.42
C ALA A 189 11.86 11.62 1.03
N VAL A 190 11.49 10.36 1.23
CA VAL A 190 11.40 9.74 2.56
C VAL A 190 12.76 9.67 3.24
N ARG A 191 13.81 9.28 2.49
CA ARG A 191 15.19 9.23 2.99
C ARG A 191 15.67 10.61 3.42
N ASP A 192 15.49 11.61 2.56
CA ASP A 192 15.97 12.97 2.80
C ASP A 192 15.21 13.65 3.94
N LEU A 193 13.92 13.34 4.12
CA LEU A 193 13.12 13.81 5.25
C LEU A 193 13.48 13.16 6.59
N GLN A 194 14.26 12.08 6.57
CA GLN A 194 14.63 11.33 7.78
C GLN A 194 13.40 10.87 8.58
N VAL A 195 12.39 10.35 7.88
CA VAL A 195 11.14 9.89 8.50
C VAL A 195 11.34 8.52 9.13
N ASP A 196 11.03 8.35 10.40
CA ASP A 196 11.08 7.05 11.08
C ASP A 196 9.82 6.23 10.82
N ILE A 197 8.65 6.87 10.70
CA ILE A 197 7.36 6.22 10.44
C ILE A 197 6.64 6.96 9.31
N MET A 198 6.39 6.27 8.20
CA MET A 198 5.75 6.87 7.03
C MET A 198 4.46 6.14 6.69
N GLY A 199 3.35 6.87 6.67
CA GLY A 199 2.07 6.40 6.14
C GLY A 199 1.91 6.80 4.67
N PHE A 200 1.72 5.80 3.79
CA PHE A 200 1.43 6.01 2.38
C PHE A 200 -0.02 5.67 2.07
N LEU A 201 -0.70 6.59 1.40
CA LEU A 201 -2.09 6.44 0.99
C LEU A 201 -2.20 6.34 -0.52
N GLU A 202 -3.29 5.75 -1.00
CA GLU A 202 -3.42 5.36 -2.41
C GLU A 202 -2.23 4.49 -2.83
N SER A 203 -1.88 3.52 -1.99
CA SER A 203 -0.65 2.73 -2.12
C SER A 203 -0.88 1.32 -2.67
N ASP A 204 -2.13 0.95 -2.99
CA ASP A 204 -2.44 -0.36 -3.59
C ASP A 204 -1.97 -0.44 -5.05
N THR A 205 -0.80 -1.04 -5.25
CA THR A 205 -0.20 -1.27 -6.58
C THR A 205 -0.28 -2.74 -7.04
N GLU A 206 -0.88 -3.62 -6.22
CA GLU A 206 -0.92 -5.06 -6.44
C GLU A 206 -2.08 -5.50 -7.36
N ARG A 207 -3.01 -4.60 -7.66
CA ARG A 207 -4.06 -4.86 -8.65
C ARG A 207 -3.50 -4.91 -10.06
N ILE A 208 -4.17 -5.66 -10.93
CA ILE A 208 -3.84 -5.73 -12.37
C ILE A 208 -3.82 -4.34 -13.03
N ILE A 209 -4.68 -3.42 -12.58
CA ILE A 209 -4.79 -2.06 -13.12
C ILE A 209 -3.61 -1.16 -12.70
N MET A 210 -2.86 -1.56 -11.66
CA MET A 210 -1.67 -0.85 -11.15
C MET A 210 -0.36 -1.60 -11.45
N GLY A 211 -0.43 -2.64 -12.28
CA GLY A 211 0.72 -3.41 -12.75
C GLY A 211 1.10 -4.61 -11.87
N GLY A 212 0.36 -4.93 -10.80
CA GLY A 212 0.66 -6.06 -9.93
C GLY A 212 2.03 -5.95 -9.26
N ARG A 213 2.40 -4.73 -8.87
CA ARG A 213 3.72 -4.38 -8.34
C ARG A 213 3.71 -4.52 -6.83
N ASP A 214 4.75 -5.16 -6.27
CA ASP A 214 5.01 -5.12 -4.84
C ASP A 214 5.92 -3.93 -4.52
N TRP A 215 5.33 -2.73 -4.62
CA TRP A 215 6.04 -1.48 -4.37
C TRP A 215 6.47 -1.35 -2.90
N THR A 216 5.67 -1.87 -1.96
CA THR A 216 5.96 -1.76 -0.53
C THR A 216 7.19 -2.58 -0.12
N GLN A 217 7.39 -3.78 -0.70
CA GLN A 217 8.61 -4.55 -0.52
C GLN A 217 9.84 -3.75 -0.98
N ARG A 218 9.77 -3.13 -2.16
CA ARG A 218 10.88 -2.38 -2.73
C ARG A 218 11.27 -1.19 -1.87
N VAL A 219 10.29 -0.40 -1.40
CA VAL A 219 10.52 0.72 -0.48
C VAL A 219 11.18 0.24 0.82
N ALA A 220 10.69 -0.86 1.39
CA ALA A 220 11.22 -1.43 2.62
C ALA A 220 12.68 -1.90 2.48
N GLU A 221 13.03 -2.55 1.37
CA GLU A 221 14.39 -3.01 1.09
C GLU A 221 15.36 -1.84 0.87
N GLU A 222 14.99 -0.85 0.04
CA GLU A 222 15.85 0.29 -0.32
C GLU A 222 16.07 1.28 0.82
N LEU A 223 15.12 1.37 1.75
CA LEU A 223 15.20 2.25 2.89
C LEU A 223 15.60 1.52 4.19
N SER A 224 15.56 0.19 4.20
CA SER A 224 15.71 -0.67 5.39
C SER A 224 14.69 -0.33 6.48
N TYR A 225 13.42 -0.67 6.26
CA TYR A 225 12.30 -0.45 7.18
C TYR A 225 11.52 -1.76 7.39
N TYR A 226 10.83 -1.86 8.52
CA TYR A 226 9.69 -2.77 8.65
C TYR A 226 8.55 -2.24 7.78
N VAL A 227 7.77 -3.14 7.18
CA VAL A 227 6.65 -2.79 6.33
C VAL A 227 5.38 -3.48 6.80
N ASP A 228 4.28 -2.75 6.74
CA ASP A 228 2.95 -3.25 6.97
C ASP A 228 2.00 -2.64 5.94
N TYR A 229 1.32 -3.50 5.20
CA TYR A 229 0.47 -3.13 4.08
C TYR A 229 -0.91 -3.72 4.31
N GLY A 230 -1.94 -2.88 4.24
CA GLY A 230 -3.31 -3.37 4.27
C GLY A 230 -4.38 -2.32 4.53
N PRO A 231 -5.66 -2.73 4.48
CA PRO A 231 -6.14 -4.08 4.20
C PRO A 231 -5.81 -4.57 2.78
N SER A 232 -5.76 -5.89 2.59
CA SER A 232 -5.49 -6.54 1.30
C SER A 232 -6.30 -5.94 0.13
N PRO A 233 -5.78 -5.94 -1.12
CA PRO A 233 -6.50 -5.50 -2.32
C PRO A 233 -7.89 -6.12 -2.48
N ARG A 234 -8.13 -7.29 -1.91
CA ARG A 234 -9.45 -7.93 -1.93
C ARG A 234 -10.54 -7.23 -1.11
N LYS A 235 -10.16 -6.24 -0.31
CA LYS A 235 -11.06 -5.38 0.46
C LYS A 235 -11.44 -4.11 -0.28
N HIS A 236 -11.03 -3.98 -1.55
CA HIS A 236 -11.51 -2.94 -2.47
C HIS A 236 -11.27 -1.49 -1.99
N THR A 237 -10.23 -1.28 -1.18
CA THR A 237 -9.73 0.06 -0.84
C THR A 237 -8.66 0.49 -1.86
N TRP A 238 -8.31 1.78 -1.87
CA TRP A 238 -7.16 2.31 -2.61
C TRP A 238 -5.80 2.06 -1.94
N GLY A 239 -5.80 1.43 -0.75
CA GLY A 239 -4.59 0.98 -0.09
C GLY A 239 -4.01 1.97 0.91
N CYS A 240 -3.58 1.41 2.03
CA CYS A 240 -2.78 2.07 3.05
C CYS A 240 -1.52 1.20 3.25
N ALA A 241 -0.38 1.85 3.36
CA ALA A 241 0.88 1.20 3.72
C ALA A 241 1.57 2.01 4.81
N MET A 242 2.24 1.33 5.72
CA MET A 242 3.07 1.90 6.76
C MET A 242 4.46 1.30 6.66
N ILE A 243 5.48 2.15 6.68
CA ILE A 243 6.85 1.69 6.95
C ILE A 243 7.33 2.28 8.27
N SER A 244 8.12 1.51 9.01
CA SER A 244 8.64 1.91 10.33
C SER A 244 10.10 1.52 10.51
N LYS A 245 10.91 2.43 11.06
CA LYS A 245 12.24 2.13 11.62
C LYS A 245 12.17 1.39 12.96
N PHE A 246 11.00 1.39 13.58
CA PHE A 246 10.72 0.72 14.85
C PHE A 246 10.01 -0.63 14.62
N PRO A 247 10.35 -1.69 15.38
CA PRO A 247 9.67 -2.98 15.26
C PRO A 247 8.16 -2.88 15.42
N ILE A 248 7.42 -3.53 14.52
CA ILE A 248 5.96 -3.64 14.59
C ILE A 248 5.62 -4.86 15.45
N LYS A 249 5.16 -4.64 16.69
CA LYS A 249 4.80 -5.72 17.63
C LYS A 249 3.45 -6.34 17.29
N LYS A 250 2.50 -5.51 16.88
CA LYS A 250 1.13 -5.90 16.54
C LYS A 250 0.60 -4.97 15.46
N SER A 251 -0.19 -5.50 14.54
CA SER A 251 -0.94 -4.69 13.58
C SER A 251 -2.34 -5.26 13.37
N THR A 252 -3.30 -4.36 13.18
CA THR A 252 -4.68 -4.67 12.79
C THR A 252 -5.07 -3.80 11.60
N HIS A 253 -5.62 -4.43 10.57
CA HIS A 253 -6.13 -3.73 9.39
C HIS A 253 -7.64 -3.57 9.49
N HIS A 254 -8.11 -2.35 9.36
CA HIS A 254 -9.51 -1.98 9.44
C HIS A 254 -10.02 -1.62 8.06
N LEU A 255 -11.14 -2.24 7.69
CA LEU A 255 -12.00 -1.72 6.63
C LEU A 255 -13.04 -0.83 7.31
N LEU A 256 -12.94 0.47 7.10
CA LEU A 256 -13.78 1.44 7.81
C LEU A 256 -15.22 1.42 7.28
N PRO A 257 -16.22 1.78 8.11
CA PRO A 257 -17.63 1.70 7.71
C PRO A 257 -17.93 2.54 6.46
N SER A 258 -18.57 1.93 5.47
CA SER A 258 -18.91 2.60 4.22
C SER A 258 -20.25 2.05 3.67
N PRO A 259 -21.41 2.53 4.14
CA PRO A 259 -22.70 2.07 3.65
C PRO A 259 -22.94 2.34 2.15
N VAL A 260 -22.43 3.45 1.63
CA VAL A 260 -22.75 3.93 0.26
C VAL A 260 -21.49 4.13 -0.55
N GLY A 261 -20.51 4.79 0.06
CA GLY A 261 -19.40 5.41 -0.62
C GLY A 261 -18.16 4.54 -0.81
N GLU A 262 -17.03 5.24 -0.92
CA GLU A 262 -15.70 4.66 -1.03
C GLU A 262 -15.34 3.83 0.21
N LEU A 263 -14.72 2.68 -0.03
CA LEU A 263 -14.19 1.82 1.03
C LEU A 263 -12.83 2.33 1.50
N ALA A 264 -12.80 2.72 2.76
CA ALA A 264 -11.66 3.34 3.41
C ALA A 264 -10.82 2.33 4.20
N CYS A 265 -9.51 2.53 4.21
CA CYS A 265 -8.55 1.70 4.93
C CYS A 265 -8.02 2.39 6.18
N ALA A 266 -7.68 1.59 7.20
CA ALA A 266 -6.76 2.01 8.25
C ALA A 266 -5.88 0.86 8.71
N ILE A 267 -4.62 1.18 9.04
CA ILE A 267 -3.68 0.32 9.75
C ILE A 267 -3.60 0.87 11.18
N HIS A 268 -3.80 0.02 12.18
CA HIS A 268 -3.53 0.32 13.58
C HIS A 268 -2.43 -0.61 14.08
N ALA A 269 -1.26 -0.06 14.36
CA ALA A 269 -0.08 -0.81 14.78
C ALA A 269 0.44 -0.35 16.13
N THR A 270 0.91 -1.30 16.94
CA THR A 270 1.70 -1.03 18.15
C THR A 270 3.17 -1.23 17.80
N LEU A 271 3.96 -0.18 17.96
CA LEU A 271 5.39 -0.16 17.67
C LEU A 271 6.21 -0.19 18.96
N ASP A 272 7.36 -0.87 18.94
CA ASP A 272 8.35 -0.76 20.01
C ASP A 272 9.26 0.45 19.76
N VAL A 273 8.96 1.56 20.43
CA VAL A 273 9.74 2.78 20.27
C VAL A 273 10.54 3.09 21.53
N HIS A 274 11.85 2.90 21.43
CA HIS A 274 12.79 3.15 22.53
C HIS A 274 12.40 2.43 23.83
N GLY A 275 11.90 1.19 23.69
CA GLY A 275 11.45 0.34 24.80
C GLY A 275 10.03 0.63 25.30
N ARG A 276 9.28 1.52 24.64
CA ARG A 276 7.89 1.85 24.98
C ARG A 276 6.95 1.51 23.83
N ASP A 277 5.82 0.92 24.15
CA ASP A 277 4.76 0.66 23.17
C ASP A 277 4.09 1.99 22.78
N VAL A 278 4.12 2.31 21.49
CA VAL A 278 3.47 3.48 20.89
C VAL A 278 2.50 3.00 19.82
N ASP A 279 1.24 3.38 19.93
CA ASP A 279 0.23 3.05 18.93
C ASP A 279 0.24 4.08 17.80
N VAL A 280 0.16 3.60 16.57
CA VAL A 280 0.16 4.42 15.36
C VAL A 280 -1.00 4.02 14.47
N ILE A 281 -1.73 5.01 13.94
CA ILE A 281 -2.71 4.81 12.89
C ILE A 281 -2.29 5.51 11.60
N VAL A 282 -2.34 4.76 10.49
CA VAL A 282 -2.35 5.26 9.13
C VAL A 282 -3.74 5.05 8.54
N SER A 283 -4.42 6.09 8.05
CA SER A 283 -5.77 5.92 7.48
C SER A 283 -6.04 6.75 6.23
N HIS A 284 -6.88 6.22 5.34
CA HIS A 284 -7.39 6.88 4.14
C HIS A 284 -8.93 6.83 4.15
N ASN A 285 -9.57 7.93 4.55
CA ASN A 285 -11.02 8.09 4.48
C ASN A 285 -11.48 8.35 3.04
N GLY A 286 -12.74 8.05 2.78
CA GLY A 286 -13.37 8.33 1.49
C GLY A 286 -13.50 9.83 1.20
N GLN A 287 -13.69 10.13 -0.08
CA GLN A 287 -13.71 11.49 -0.62
C GLN A 287 -15.04 12.26 -0.32
N GLU A 288 -15.20 13.48 -0.87
CA GLU A 288 -16.23 14.46 -0.50
C GLU A 288 -17.67 14.04 -0.83
N GLU A 289 -17.86 13.09 -1.73
CA GLU A 289 -19.13 12.66 -2.33
C GLU A 289 -20.11 12.11 -1.30
N ASN A 290 -19.61 11.42 -0.26
CA ASN A 290 -20.47 10.77 0.74
C ASN A 290 -20.18 11.24 2.18
N PRO A 291 -20.89 12.29 2.65
CA PRO A 291 -20.71 12.81 4.00
C PRO A 291 -21.01 11.81 5.12
N LEU A 292 -21.93 10.86 4.89
CA LEU A 292 -22.28 9.83 5.88
C LEU A 292 -21.10 8.88 6.12
N ASP A 293 -20.53 8.34 5.05
CA ASP A 293 -19.39 7.42 5.07
C ASP A 293 -18.20 8.10 5.77
N ARG A 294 -17.83 9.33 5.36
CA ARG A 294 -16.77 10.08 6.04
C ARG A 294 -17.01 10.26 7.54
N LYS A 295 -18.25 10.57 7.93
CA LYS A 295 -18.61 10.71 9.35
C LYS A 295 -18.42 9.38 10.10
N LEU A 296 -18.90 8.27 9.54
CA LEU A 296 -18.79 6.94 10.18
C LEU A 296 -17.35 6.46 10.25
N GLN A 297 -16.57 6.64 9.19
CA GLN A 297 -15.14 6.34 9.13
C GLN A 297 -14.37 7.13 10.19
N THR A 298 -14.60 8.44 10.27
CA THR A 298 -13.97 9.29 11.29
C THR A 298 -14.40 8.92 12.70
N THR A 299 -15.66 8.52 12.90
CA THR A 299 -16.19 8.08 14.20
C THR A 299 -15.53 6.78 14.65
N GLU A 300 -15.31 5.84 13.73
CA GLU A 300 -14.63 4.58 14.03
C GLU A 300 -13.14 4.81 14.36
N LEU A 301 -12.44 5.66 13.60
CA LEU A 301 -11.07 6.06 13.92
C LEU A 301 -10.97 6.69 15.32
N ALA A 302 -11.89 7.60 15.65
CA ALA A 302 -11.97 8.20 16.98
C ALA A 302 -12.20 7.16 18.08
N ARG A 303 -13.05 6.15 17.83
CA ARG A 303 -13.25 5.05 18.78
C ARG A 303 -11.96 4.27 19.02
N ILE A 304 -11.27 3.86 17.95
CA ILE A 304 -10.01 3.09 18.04
C ILE A 304 -8.95 3.88 18.82
N MET A 305 -8.73 5.15 18.49
CA MET A 305 -7.75 6.00 19.18
C MET A 305 -8.09 6.22 20.66
N ARG A 306 -9.38 6.37 20.98
CA ARG A 306 -9.82 6.60 22.36
C ARG A 306 -9.62 5.38 23.24
N GLU A 307 -9.72 4.17 22.71
CA GLU A 307 -9.62 2.92 23.48
C GLU A 307 -8.18 2.57 23.88
N SER A 308 -7.19 3.05 23.13
CA SER A 308 -5.78 2.87 23.48
C SER A 308 -5.38 3.66 24.73
N GLN A 309 -4.52 3.06 25.54
CA GLN A 309 -3.87 3.70 26.71
C GLN A 309 -2.40 4.05 26.44
N ASN A 310 -1.84 3.62 25.32
CA ASN A 310 -0.47 3.92 24.94
C ASN A 310 -0.35 5.38 24.48
N PRO A 311 0.88 5.96 24.46
CA PRO A 311 1.17 7.07 23.59
C PRO A 311 0.70 6.75 22.17
N PHE A 312 0.13 7.74 21.50
CA PHE A 312 -0.57 7.54 20.24
C PHE A 312 -0.16 8.58 19.21
N ILE A 313 0.12 8.16 17.99
CA ILE A 313 0.32 9.03 16.83
C ILE A 313 -0.70 8.65 15.75
N PHE A 314 -1.47 9.63 15.31
CA PHE A 314 -2.38 9.50 14.17
C PHE A 314 -1.77 10.18 12.96
N THR A 315 -1.80 9.51 11.83
CA THR A 315 -1.46 10.05 10.52
C THR A 315 -2.57 9.63 9.57
N GLY A 316 -3.42 10.56 9.09
CA GLY A 316 -4.51 10.14 8.22
C GLY A 316 -5.08 11.21 7.31
N TYR A 317 -5.72 10.74 6.25
CA TYR A 317 -6.49 11.52 5.29
C TYR A 317 -7.98 11.42 5.64
N VAL A 318 -8.59 12.53 6.03
CA VAL A 318 -9.90 12.60 6.71
C VAL A 318 -10.93 13.40 5.89
N VAL A 319 -10.48 14.19 4.91
CA VAL A 319 -11.30 15.04 4.03
C VAL A 319 -12.23 15.97 4.83
N THR A 320 -11.62 16.91 5.53
CA THR A 320 -12.33 17.91 6.31
C THR A 320 -11.48 19.17 6.45
N LYS A 321 -12.10 20.29 6.84
CA LYS A 321 -11.39 21.51 7.23
C LYS A 321 -11.05 21.45 8.73
N PRO A 322 -9.96 22.10 9.17
CA PRO A 322 -9.70 22.30 10.59
C PRO A 322 -10.92 22.89 11.30
N HIS A 323 -11.20 22.43 12.52
CA HIS A 323 -12.34 22.85 13.36
C HIS A 323 -13.74 22.48 12.83
N ALA A 324 -13.85 21.81 11.69
CA ALA A 324 -15.12 21.29 11.18
C ALA A 324 -15.62 20.08 11.97
N LYS A 325 -16.80 19.56 11.59
CA LYS A 325 -17.46 18.48 12.33
C LYS A 325 -16.63 17.19 12.43
N ASN A 326 -16.09 16.71 11.30
CA ASN A 326 -15.29 15.48 11.30
C ASN A 326 -13.96 15.70 12.04
N TYR A 327 -13.34 16.87 11.91
CA TYR A 327 -12.17 17.25 12.70
C TYR A 327 -12.44 17.10 14.21
N LYS A 328 -13.57 17.64 14.71
CA LYS A 328 -13.94 17.52 16.14
C LYS A 328 -14.23 16.08 16.55
N ILE A 329 -14.88 15.30 15.70
CA ILE A 329 -15.09 13.87 15.96
C ILE A 329 -13.75 13.16 16.12
N LEU A 330 -12.79 13.44 15.24
CA LEU A 330 -11.46 12.81 15.25
C LEU A 330 -10.67 13.19 16.50
N PHE A 331 -10.51 14.48 16.77
CA PHE A 331 -9.65 14.96 17.85
C PHE A 331 -10.34 14.93 19.21
N ASP A 332 -11.51 15.56 19.36
CA ASP A 332 -12.22 15.59 20.64
C ASP A 332 -12.77 14.19 20.98
N GLY A 333 -13.41 13.54 20.01
CA GLY A 333 -13.93 12.18 20.17
C GLY A 333 -12.83 11.13 20.33
N GLY A 334 -11.69 11.29 19.66
CA GLY A 334 -10.55 10.39 19.75
C GLY A 334 -9.67 10.58 20.99
N ARG A 335 -9.91 11.65 21.77
CA ARG A 335 -8.97 12.13 22.80
C ARG A 335 -7.56 12.31 22.24
N MET A 336 -7.47 13.02 21.12
CA MET A 336 -6.23 13.30 20.41
C MET A 336 -6.02 14.80 20.28
N HIS A 337 -4.77 15.20 20.15
CA HIS A 337 -4.39 16.59 19.92
C HIS A 337 -3.86 16.77 18.51
N ASP A 338 -4.31 17.82 17.85
CA ASP A 338 -3.85 18.17 16.52
C ASP A 338 -2.40 18.68 16.56
N ILE A 339 -1.59 18.25 15.58
CA ILE A 339 -0.20 18.69 15.41
C ILE A 339 -0.05 20.20 15.25
N ASP A 340 -1.06 20.95 14.78
CA ASP A 340 -1.08 22.43 14.81
C ASP A 340 -2.49 22.98 14.52
N PRO A 341 -3.33 23.26 15.55
CA PRO A 341 -4.68 23.78 15.36
C PRO A 341 -4.76 25.16 14.66
N THR A 342 -3.63 25.87 14.57
CA THR A 342 -3.56 27.19 13.91
C THR A 342 -3.30 27.09 12.41
N ASP A 343 -2.92 25.90 11.91
CA ASP A 343 -2.83 25.64 10.48
C ASP A 343 -4.23 25.40 9.90
N SER A 344 -4.85 26.50 9.47
CA SER A 344 -6.20 26.54 8.89
C SER A 344 -6.25 26.17 7.41
N ASP A 345 -5.10 26.10 6.73
CA ASP A 345 -4.98 25.81 5.29
C ASP A 345 -4.73 24.32 5.02
N ARG A 346 -5.09 23.46 5.97
CA ARG A 346 -5.06 22.02 5.76
C ARG A 346 -6.33 21.54 5.12
N TRP A 347 -6.12 20.67 4.15
CA TRP A 347 -7.16 19.90 3.52
C TRP A 347 -6.71 18.44 3.51
N CYS A 348 -7.65 17.55 3.80
CA CYS A 348 -7.48 16.10 3.86
C CYS A 348 -6.53 15.53 4.93
N GLN A 349 -5.25 15.90 4.96
CA GLN A 349 -4.26 15.23 5.79
C GLN A 349 -4.10 15.87 7.18
N TYR A 350 -4.00 15.01 8.19
CA TYR A 350 -3.84 15.40 9.58
C TYR A 350 -2.83 14.51 10.31
N ILE A 351 -2.08 15.13 11.21
CA ILE A 351 -1.30 14.43 12.23
C ILE A 351 -1.92 14.74 13.58
N GLY A 352 -2.14 13.70 14.38
CA GLY A 352 -2.61 13.80 15.75
C GLY A 352 -1.65 13.11 16.71
N TYR A 353 -1.64 13.52 17.97
CA TYR A 353 -0.79 12.93 18.99
C TYR A 353 -1.43 12.92 20.38
N ARG A 354 -1.00 11.97 21.21
CA ARG A 354 -1.30 11.89 22.65
C ARG A 354 -0.15 11.18 23.36
N GLY A 355 0.25 11.64 24.54
CA GLY A 355 1.24 10.95 25.38
C GLY A 355 2.68 10.97 24.83
N VAL A 356 2.94 11.78 23.81
CA VAL A 356 4.29 12.08 23.27
C VAL A 356 4.50 13.58 23.22
N LYS A 357 5.73 14.05 23.42
CA LYS A 357 6.04 15.49 23.33
C LYS A 357 6.23 15.88 21.87
N ARG A 358 5.38 16.73 21.32
CA ARG A 358 5.57 17.31 19.97
C ARG A 358 6.75 18.29 20.00
N VAL A 359 7.77 18.01 19.22
CA VAL A 359 8.95 18.87 19.01
C VAL A 359 8.67 19.87 17.88
N GLY A 360 8.14 19.38 16.76
CA GLY A 360 7.89 20.24 15.62
C GLY A 360 6.99 19.65 14.54
N TYR A 361 6.63 20.50 13.60
CA TYR A 361 5.72 20.22 12.50
C TYR A 361 6.21 20.92 11.22
N ALA A 362 6.20 20.21 10.10
CA ALA A 362 6.48 20.81 8.80
C ALA A 362 5.50 20.30 7.73
N ARG A 363 5.25 21.16 6.74
CA ARG A 363 4.60 20.82 5.48
C ARG A 363 5.65 20.89 4.39
N VAL A 364 5.77 19.83 3.60
CA VAL A 364 6.81 19.69 2.57
C VAL A 364 6.13 19.49 1.23
N SER A 365 6.47 20.33 0.26
CA SER A 365 5.95 20.28 -1.10
C SER A 365 5.98 18.86 -1.66
N ARG A 366 4.93 18.50 -2.38
CA ARG A 366 4.75 17.24 -3.10
C ARG A 366 5.63 17.07 -4.34
N GLY A 367 6.36 18.11 -4.72
CA GLY A 367 7.08 18.15 -6.00
C GLY A 367 6.11 18.00 -7.17
N THR A 368 6.44 17.13 -8.11
CA THR A 368 5.58 16.80 -9.27
C THR A 368 4.83 15.48 -9.10
N ILE A 369 4.90 14.87 -7.91
CA ILE A 369 4.43 13.48 -7.70
C ILE A 369 2.91 13.47 -7.51
N THR A 370 2.40 14.12 -6.46
CA THR A 370 0.95 14.13 -6.20
C THR A 370 0.39 15.55 -6.15
N ASP A 371 -0.87 15.67 -5.77
CA ASP A 371 -1.58 16.93 -5.48
C ASP A 371 -1.57 17.28 -3.98
N THR A 372 -1.32 16.30 -3.11
CA THR A 372 -1.17 16.48 -1.66
C THR A 372 0.28 16.66 -1.20
N GLU A 373 0.57 17.66 -0.37
CA GLU A 373 1.88 17.80 0.27
C GLU A 373 2.19 16.67 1.27
N ILE A 374 3.45 16.53 1.66
CA ILE A 374 3.84 15.67 2.78
C ILE A 374 3.63 16.46 4.07
N GLN A 375 2.95 15.87 5.06
CA GLN A 375 2.90 16.42 6.41
C GLN A 375 3.80 15.58 7.32
N VAL A 376 4.62 16.24 8.14
CA VAL A 376 5.57 15.56 9.04
C VAL A 376 5.56 16.17 10.43
N GLY A 377 5.41 15.33 11.44
CA GLY A 377 5.53 15.67 12.86
C GLY A 377 6.78 15.02 13.46
N LYS A 378 7.47 15.73 14.34
CA LYS A 378 8.59 15.20 15.13
C LYS A 378 8.20 15.19 16.60
N PHE A 379 8.46 14.08 17.28
CA PHE A 379 8.04 13.83 18.65
C PHE A 379 9.19 13.27 19.48
N ALA A 380 9.22 13.61 20.77
CA ALA A 380 10.04 12.94 21.78
C ALA A 380 9.16 12.00 22.59
N VAL A 381 9.65 10.77 22.79
CA VAL A 381 8.89 9.70 23.45
C VAL A 381 9.29 9.63 24.92
N PRO A 382 8.30 9.59 25.84
CA PRO A 382 8.58 9.46 27.27
C PRO A 382 9.32 8.16 27.58
N GLU A 383 9.95 8.10 28.76
CA GLU A 383 10.65 6.89 29.19
C GLU A 383 9.68 5.70 29.33
N PRO A 384 10.13 4.43 29.19
CA PRO A 384 9.24 3.27 29.19
C PRO A 384 8.27 3.17 30.36
N ASN A 385 8.67 3.63 31.54
CA ASN A 385 7.89 3.54 32.78
C ASN A 385 7.30 4.88 33.25
N GLU A 386 7.41 5.94 32.45
CA GLU A 386 6.86 7.24 32.78
C GLU A 386 5.31 7.21 32.75
N ASP A 387 4.66 7.75 33.77
CA ASP A 387 3.20 7.87 33.78
C ASP A 387 2.78 9.05 32.89
N ILE A 388 1.93 8.77 31.91
CA ILE A 388 1.39 9.75 30.96
C ILE A 388 -0.08 10.09 31.25
N SER A 389 -0.63 9.63 32.37
CA SER A 389 -2.03 9.86 32.74
C SER A 389 -2.38 11.34 32.89
N GLU A 390 -1.44 12.14 33.39
CA GLU A 390 -1.57 13.59 33.55
C GLU A 390 -0.96 14.40 32.38
N TRP A 391 -0.49 13.72 31.34
CA TRP A 391 0.15 14.37 30.19
C TRP A 391 -0.80 15.36 29.50
N LYS A 392 -0.26 16.52 29.12
CA LYS A 392 -0.99 17.58 28.39
C LYS A 392 -0.13 18.10 27.25
N PRO A 393 -0.74 18.46 26.10
CA PRO A 393 -0.01 19.08 25.00
C PRO A 393 0.38 20.53 25.35
N SER A 394 1.54 20.97 24.89
CA SER A 394 1.89 22.39 24.81
C SER A 394 1.68 22.89 23.38
N TYR A 395 0.98 24.02 23.22
CA TYR A 395 0.83 24.73 21.94
C TYR A 395 1.69 25.99 21.85
N ARG A 396 2.58 26.22 22.82
CA ARG A 396 3.46 27.38 22.82
C ARG A 396 4.53 27.19 21.74
N ARG A 397 4.57 28.09 20.75
CA ARG A 397 5.62 28.09 19.74
C ARG A 397 6.93 28.56 20.33
N VAL A 398 8.01 27.93 19.90
CA VAL A 398 9.39 28.32 20.23
C VAL A 398 10.19 28.47 18.94
N ASN A 399 11.28 29.22 19.01
CA ASN A 399 12.23 29.29 17.90
C ASN A 399 12.98 27.96 17.78
N GLU A 400 13.47 27.66 16.57
CA GLU A 400 14.28 26.46 16.31
C GLU A 400 15.49 26.34 17.25
N SER A 401 16.11 27.47 17.60
CA SER A 401 17.25 27.55 18.54
C SER A 401 16.92 27.12 19.97
N HIS A 402 15.64 26.91 20.31
CA HIS A 402 15.25 26.31 21.59
C HIS A 402 15.71 24.85 21.70
N TYR A 403 15.79 24.16 20.56
CA TYR A 403 16.20 22.77 20.50
C TYR A 403 17.62 22.62 19.97
N ALA A 404 18.30 21.56 20.41
CA ALA A 404 19.60 21.16 19.85
C ALA A 404 19.46 20.67 18.39
N PRO A 405 20.53 20.69 17.59
CA PRO A 405 20.48 20.38 16.16
C PRO A 405 19.84 19.01 15.80
N GLU A 406 19.94 18.02 16.69
CA GLU A 406 19.39 16.67 16.50
C GLU A 406 17.85 16.66 16.43
N TYR A 407 17.21 17.67 17.01
CA TYR A 407 15.76 17.86 16.98
C TYR A 407 15.30 18.60 15.74
N HIS A 408 16.20 19.20 14.97
CA HIS A 408 15.83 20.00 13.82
C HIS A 408 15.36 19.12 12.66
N PHE A 409 14.54 19.69 11.79
CA PHE A 409 14.24 19.05 10.51
C PHE A 409 15.36 19.30 9.48
N PRO A 410 15.50 18.45 8.45
CA PRO A 410 16.57 18.55 7.47
C PRO A 410 16.60 19.89 6.72
N THR A 411 17.71 20.62 6.82
CA THR A 411 17.86 21.96 6.22
C THR A 411 17.80 21.98 4.70
N ILE A 412 18.01 20.83 4.04
CA ILE A 412 17.96 20.65 2.59
C ILE A 412 16.62 21.03 1.95
N PHE A 413 15.52 21.07 2.71
CA PHE A 413 14.20 21.48 2.22
C PHE A 413 13.96 22.99 2.31
N ARG A 414 14.91 23.78 2.82
CA ARG A 414 14.79 25.25 2.87
C ARG A 414 14.97 25.88 1.49
N GLY A 415 14.37 27.05 1.29
CA GLY A 415 14.52 27.81 0.05
C GLY A 415 13.94 27.07 -1.15
N LYS A 416 14.77 26.77 -2.17
CA LYS A 416 14.36 26.00 -3.34
C LYS A 416 14.17 24.51 -3.06
N GLY A 417 14.65 24.04 -1.90
CA GLY A 417 14.61 22.65 -1.51
C GLY A 417 15.43 21.72 -2.41
N VAL A 418 15.01 20.46 -2.46
CA VAL A 418 15.68 19.38 -3.19
C VAL A 418 14.68 18.59 -4.02
N ARG A 419 14.99 18.39 -5.31
CA ARG A 419 14.15 17.61 -6.26
C ARG A 419 12.66 18.00 -6.27
N GLY A 420 12.36 19.29 -6.08
CA GLY A 420 10.99 19.82 -6.05
C GLY A 420 10.29 19.78 -4.69
N HIS A 421 10.91 19.15 -3.69
CA HIS A 421 10.45 19.13 -2.31
C HIS A 421 11.10 20.27 -1.52
N PHE A 422 10.29 21.11 -0.89
CA PHE A 422 10.73 22.25 -0.06
C PHE A 422 9.69 22.51 1.02
N TYR A 423 10.06 23.21 2.11
CA TYR A 423 9.10 23.60 3.13
C TYR A 423 8.03 24.54 2.55
N HIS A 424 6.81 24.03 2.47
CA HIS A 424 5.65 24.66 1.87
C HIS A 424 4.71 25.19 2.96
N VAL A 425 3.86 26.17 2.62
CA VAL A 425 2.95 26.92 3.53
C VAL A 425 3.67 27.80 4.57
N PHE A 426 4.62 27.25 5.33
CA PHE A 426 5.32 27.98 6.39
C PHE A 426 6.74 28.43 6.02
N LYS A 427 7.29 27.98 4.88
CA LYS A 427 8.69 28.18 4.43
C LYS A 427 9.77 27.58 5.36
N GLU A 428 9.42 27.25 6.59
CA GLU A 428 10.25 26.60 7.60
C GLU A 428 9.39 25.74 8.56
N PRO A 429 9.99 24.78 9.27
CA PRO A 429 9.30 24.01 10.30
C PRO A 429 8.86 24.89 11.47
N ARG A 430 7.74 24.53 12.10
CA ARG A 430 7.28 25.12 13.37
C ARG A 430 7.74 24.25 14.53
N TYR A 431 8.30 24.85 15.57
CA TYR A 431 8.72 24.17 16.79
C TYR A 431 7.87 24.58 17.99
N PHE A 432 7.73 23.68 18.95
CA PHE A 432 6.85 23.83 20.11
C PHE A 432 7.56 23.44 21.40
N GLU A 433 7.21 24.06 22.53
CA GLU A 433 7.83 23.79 23.84
C GLU A 433 7.60 22.36 24.35
#